data_AF-A0A135UKI8-F1
#
_entry.id   AF-A0A135UKI8-F1
#
_cell.length_a   1.000
_cell.length_b   1.000
_cell.length_c   1.000
_cell.angle_alpha   90.00
_cell.angle_beta   90.00
_cell.angle_gamma   90.00
#
_symmetry.space_group_name_H-M   'P 1'
#
loop_
_entity.id
_entity.type
_entity.pdbx_description
1 polymer ?
#
loop_
_entity_poly.entity_id
_entity_poly.type
_entity_poly.pdbx_seq_one_letter_code
_entity_poly.pdbx_strand_id
1 'polypeptide(L)'
;MLSDGNKIARAGEKRRRDEELPRDDRPHQVRRLHGSQHEPNRPPSAADFAALQARVDAVEKGFCNHRQIPNDDDEVLMLTPSDEIHLIDDPDGRSSLSALSRETQSQHINSAFPASAFLDGDCYHTESSFEELYQPIISIPEAVLSIVNENDKVKSACDEYFKTFHVWFRFISTKKQLKAPFAKSCKPDIVALALAMRLVTSNPDDDTCSELYGQTKGFLNILVAGGVVSLPVLQAMILVVLYEYCHAVYPAAWMSIGLCTRYIELVGVSWATRDTAFHGSTDTVALRKPTLWFETDDEERRRSWWAVFILDRLMSVGSKRPCAVLRPQEDMKLTMLDDDWESPEYDVLVDYEYDWYLEIPAERSGFSRLCEAALLTDHALILSRIEGTLDQAHIEDIIIHSKQILEWIDTVDQESKSPASTDLTLRLIGPRLAARSALFLCVKKLTLWVKVTPDGKFLVKSHHKDEAESRELKKIQKCSARVVWQASLDVRNIAKALSNQLFDGENSIGNLAIISPFIFDAVYNASANVHRLSDDGGASQACHSDIVGLTTLLDELSMRWRSAGEYRKMCEKHLVTTQGLLAEN
;
A
#
# COMPACT_ATOMS: atom_id res chain seq x y z
N MET A 1 -22.81 79.23 -48.44
CA MET A 1 -24.21 78.74 -48.44
C MET A 1 -24.29 77.70 -47.34
N LEU A 2 -24.59 78.12 -46.09
CA LEU A 2 -25.93 78.18 -45.48
C LEU A 2 -26.56 76.76 -45.41
N SER A 3 -26.93 76.20 -44.25
CA SER A 3 -27.07 76.74 -42.89
C SER A 3 -27.13 75.65 -41.79
N ASP A 4 -26.45 75.91 -40.66
CA ASP A 4 -26.84 75.82 -39.23
C ASP A 4 -28.02 74.91 -38.76
N GLY A 5 -28.03 74.32 -37.57
CA GLY A 5 -27.13 74.44 -36.41
C GLY A 5 -27.70 73.80 -35.11
N ASN A 6 -26.78 73.44 -34.21
CA ASN A 6 -26.70 73.64 -32.75
C ASN A 6 -27.92 73.50 -31.79
N LYS A 7 -27.71 72.79 -30.64
CA LYS A 7 -28.12 73.09 -29.22
C LYS A 7 -27.93 71.82 -28.33
N ILE A 8 -27.00 71.75 -27.38
CA ILE A 8 -26.94 72.26 -25.97
C ILE A 8 -27.85 71.51 -24.96
N ALA A 9 -27.17 70.82 -24.01
CA ALA A 9 -27.41 70.52 -22.58
C ALA A 9 -28.82 70.57 -21.92
N ARG A 10 -29.11 69.61 -21.02
CA ARG A 10 -29.50 69.88 -19.61
C ARG A 10 -29.57 68.63 -18.71
N ALA A 11 -29.30 68.89 -17.43
CA ALA A 11 -29.29 67.99 -16.30
C ALA A 11 -30.69 67.72 -15.70
N GLY A 12 -30.78 66.59 -14.99
CA GLY A 12 -31.62 66.42 -13.80
C GLY A 12 -33.01 65.81 -14.00
N GLU A 13 -33.23 64.60 -13.49
CA GLU A 13 -34.34 64.36 -12.56
C GLU A 13 -34.19 63.02 -11.82
N LYS A 14 -34.26 63.11 -10.49
CA LYS A 14 -34.44 62.00 -9.55
C LYS A 14 -35.75 61.28 -9.86
N ARG A 15 -35.77 59.95 -9.77
CA ARG A 15 -36.92 59.20 -9.24
C ARG A 15 -36.47 57.87 -8.63
N ARG A 16 -36.77 57.74 -7.34
CA ARG A 16 -36.80 56.50 -6.56
C ARG A 16 -37.72 55.48 -7.23
N ARG A 17 -37.42 54.20 -7.10
CA ARG A 17 -38.45 53.17 -6.92
C ARG A 17 -37.91 52.02 -6.09
N ASP A 18 -38.79 51.59 -5.20
CA ASP A 18 -38.58 50.72 -4.06
C ASP A 18 -38.55 49.24 -4.45
N GLU A 19 -38.07 48.46 -3.47
CA GLU A 19 -38.39 47.07 -3.12
C GLU A 19 -39.15 46.20 -4.14
N GLU A 20 -38.57 45.04 -4.46
CA GLU A 20 -39.16 43.74 -4.11
C GLU A 20 -38.25 42.60 -4.59
N LEU A 21 -37.93 41.69 -3.67
CA LEU A 21 -37.35 40.38 -3.94
C LEU A 21 -38.38 39.51 -4.69
N PRO A 22 -37.90 38.50 -5.43
CA PRO A 22 -38.41 37.17 -5.13
C PRO A 22 -37.28 36.17 -4.85
N ARG A 23 -37.51 35.36 -3.83
CA ARG A 23 -36.76 34.16 -3.48
C ARG A 23 -36.98 33.10 -4.57
N ASP A 24 -35.91 32.40 -4.94
CA ASP A 24 -36.04 31.04 -5.45
C ASP A 24 -34.89 30.18 -4.90
N ASP A 25 -35.23 28.92 -4.67
CA ASP A 25 -34.66 27.96 -3.74
C ASP A 25 -33.43 27.19 -4.30
N ARG A 26 -32.55 26.77 -3.37
CA ARG A 26 -31.55 25.67 -3.41
C ARG A 26 -30.11 25.93 -3.89
N PRO A 27 -29.13 25.14 -3.37
CA PRO A 27 -27.76 25.57 -3.17
C PRO A 27 -26.82 25.07 -4.28
N HIS A 28 -26.11 25.98 -4.93
CA HIS A 28 -24.99 25.64 -5.80
C HIS A 28 -23.66 25.89 -5.10
N GLN A 29 -23.07 24.77 -4.67
CA GLN A 29 -21.63 24.55 -4.62
C GLN A 29 -20.89 25.28 -5.74
N VAL A 30 -19.73 25.84 -5.36
CA VAL A 30 -18.59 26.20 -6.21
C VAL A 30 -18.87 27.32 -7.22
N ARG A 31 -18.70 28.58 -6.75
CA ARG A 31 -18.32 29.68 -7.65
C ARG A 31 -16.84 29.98 -7.50
N ARG A 32 -16.11 29.64 -8.57
CA ARG A 32 -14.71 29.98 -8.85
C ARG A 32 -14.41 31.42 -8.47
N LEU A 33 -13.37 31.59 -7.67
CA LEU A 33 -12.70 32.86 -7.46
C LEU A 33 -12.10 33.33 -8.79
N HIS A 34 -12.66 34.39 -9.35
CA HIS A 34 -11.95 35.26 -10.28
C HIS A 34 -12.08 36.70 -9.80
N GLY A 35 -10.92 37.28 -9.49
CA GLY A 35 -10.70 38.73 -9.55
C GLY A 35 -11.18 39.53 -8.35
N SER A 36 -10.50 39.41 -7.21
CA SER A 36 -10.28 40.58 -6.36
C SER A 36 -8.79 40.88 -6.34
N GLN A 37 -8.46 42.10 -6.71
CA GLN A 37 -7.11 42.63 -6.67
C GLN A 37 -6.49 42.37 -5.31
N HIS A 38 -5.29 41.81 -5.37
CA HIS A 38 -4.41 41.60 -4.24
C HIS A 38 -3.96 42.99 -3.76
N GLU A 39 -4.59 43.54 -2.71
CA GLU A 39 -3.92 44.55 -1.89
C GLU A 39 -3.07 43.80 -0.85
N PRO A 40 -1.74 43.97 -0.84
CA PRO A 40 -0.88 43.31 0.14
C PRO A 40 -0.93 44.07 1.47
N ASN A 41 -1.22 43.34 2.55
CA ASN A 41 -0.84 43.60 3.94
C ASN A 41 -0.86 45.07 4.40
N ARG A 42 -2.05 45.65 4.53
CA ARG A 42 -2.27 46.77 5.46
C ARG A 42 -2.42 46.18 6.87
N PRO A 43 -1.67 46.67 7.88
CA PRO A 43 -1.91 46.27 9.27
C PRO A 43 -3.34 46.66 9.68
N PRO A 44 -4.01 45.82 10.50
CA PRO A 44 -5.40 46.04 10.89
C PRO A 44 -5.56 47.42 11.51
N SER A 45 -6.51 48.19 10.98
CA SER A 45 -6.76 49.55 11.43
C SER A 45 -7.67 49.59 12.65
N ALA A 46 -7.68 50.70 13.38
CA ALA A 46 -8.56 50.88 14.54
C ALA A 46 -10.05 50.67 14.19
N ALA A 47 -10.45 50.93 12.94
CA ALA A 47 -11.80 50.66 12.46
C ALA A 47 -12.09 49.14 12.33
N ASP A 48 -11.10 48.35 11.93
CA ASP A 48 -11.22 46.89 11.81
C ASP A 48 -11.31 46.25 13.20
N PHE A 49 -10.54 46.75 14.17
CA PHE A 49 -10.67 46.34 15.57
C PHE A 49 -12.00 46.75 16.19
N ALA A 50 -12.50 47.96 15.92
CA ALA A 50 -13.81 48.39 16.39
C ALA A 50 -14.95 47.55 15.80
N ALA A 51 -14.84 47.16 14.51
CA ALA A 51 -15.80 46.29 13.86
C ALA A 51 -15.77 44.86 14.44
N LEU A 52 -14.58 44.35 14.78
CA LEU A 52 -14.43 43.05 15.43
C LEU A 52 -15.03 43.08 16.85
N GLN A 53 -14.73 44.11 17.63
CA GLN A 53 -15.26 44.28 18.99
C GLN A 53 -16.79 44.37 18.97
N ALA A 54 -17.37 45.14 18.04
CA ALA A 54 -18.82 45.24 17.89
C ALA A 54 -19.48 43.89 17.53
N ARG A 55 -18.80 43.02 16.78
CA ARG A 55 -19.29 41.68 16.45
C ARG A 55 -19.22 40.72 17.64
N VAL A 56 -18.15 40.79 18.43
CA VAL A 56 -18.01 40.01 19.66
C VAL A 56 -19.09 40.43 20.66
N ASP A 57 -19.27 41.73 20.88
CA ASP A 57 -20.31 42.27 21.77
C ASP A 57 -21.73 41.87 21.33
N ALA A 58 -21.99 41.78 20.02
CA ALA A 58 -23.28 41.33 19.49
C ALA A 58 -23.52 39.83 19.72
N VAL A 59 -22.47 39.01 19.64
CA VAL A 59 -22.54 37.56 19.93
C VAL A 59 -22.72 37.32 21.42
N GLU A 60 -22.01 38.06 22.27
CA GLU A 60 -22.14 37.97 23.73
C GLU A 60 -23.54 38.41 24.20
N LYS A 61 -24.09 39.50 23.62
CA LYS A 61 -25.48 39.91 23.87
C LYS A 61 -26.50 38.87 23.37
N GLY A 62 -26.20 38.17 22.27
CA GLY A 62 -27.00 37.05 21.79
C GLY A 62 -27.04 35.88 22.78
N PHE A 63 -25.90 35.57 23.40
CA PHE A 63 -25.82 34.54 24.44
C PHE A 63 -26.50 34.95 25.76
N CYS A 64 -26.38 36.21 26.17
CA CYS A 64 -27.03 36.71 27.39
C CYS A 64 -28.56 36.81 27.25
N ASN A 65 -29.07 37.16 26.07
CA ASN A 65 -30.51 37.29 25.82
C ASN A 65 -31.23 35.94 25.67
N HIS A 66 -30.51 34.83 25.47
CA HIS A 66 -31.12 33.49 25.41
C HIS A 66 -31.41 32.88 26.80
N ARG A 67 -31.12 33.61 27.89
CA ARG A 67 -31.33 33.16 29.28
C ARG A 67 -32.50 33.83 30.03
N GLN A 68 -33.42 34.54 29.35
CA GLN A 68 -34.57 35.19 30.01
C GLN A 68 -35.94 34.91 29.31
N ILE A 69 -36.63 33.81 29.70
CA ILE A 69 -38.06 33.62 30.17
C ILE A 69 -39.23 34.21 29.28
N PRO A 70 -40.48 33.64 29.12
CA PRO A 70 -41.29 32.74 29.99
C PRO A 70 -42.02 31.53 29.34
N ASN A 71 -42.58 30.70 30.23
CA ASN A 71 -43.58 29.63 30.03
C ASN A 71 -44.81 30.06 29.19
N ASP A 72 -45.24 29.22 28.25
CA ASP A 72 -46.58 28.58 28.23
C ASP A 72 -46.65 27.51 27.12
N ASP A 73 -47.00 26.30 27.57
CA ASP A 73 -47.67 25.13 26.97
C ASP A 73 -47.32 24.57 25.56
N ASP A 74 -47.07 23.25 25.61
CA ASP A 74 -47.12 22.21 24.57
C ASP A 74 -46.06 22.19 23.45
N GLU A 75 -44.99 21.41 23.69
CA GLU A 75 -44.82 20.03 23.19
C GLU A 75 -43.38 19.65 22.74
N VAL A 76 -42.95 18.49 23.27
CA VAL A 76 -41.87 17.56 22.88
C VAL A 76 -40.41 17.88 23.29
N LEU A 77 -40.06 17.22 24.40
CA LEU A 77 -38.78 17.07 25.07
C LEU A 77 -37.68 16.43 24.21
N MET A 78 -36.49 17.04 24.22
CA MET A 78 -35.20 16.36 24.07
C MET A 78 -34.27 16.85 25.19
N LEU A 79 -34.46 16.30 26.39
CA LEU A 79 -33.55 16.52 27.52
C LEU A 79 -32.44 15.46 27.49
N THR A 80 -31.22 15.95 27.36
CA THR A 80 -29.99 15.21 27.64
C THR A 80 -29.83 15.05 29.17
N PRO A 81 -29.41 13.87 29.67
CA PRO A 81 -29.32 13.63 31.10
C PRO A 81 -28.00 14.18 31.65
N SER A 82 -27.97 15.44 32.09
CA SER A 82 -26.81 15.91 32.89
C SER A 82 -27.12 16.96 33.94
N ASP A 83 -28.26 17.66 33.92
CA ASP A 83 -28.54 18.68 34.92
C ASP A 83 -29.95 18.50 35.49
N GLU A 84 -30.08 17.68 36.55
CA GLU A 84 -31.03 17.87 37.65
C GLU A 84 -30.80 16.79 38.73
N ILE A 85 -29.75 16.97 39.52
CA ILE A 85 -29.67 16.35 40.86
C ILE A 85 -30.40 17.31 41.81
N HIS A 86 -31.72 17.23 41.83
CA HIS A 86 -32.48 17.70 42.97
C HIS A 86 -32.50 16.56 44.01
N LEU A 87 -31.74 16.79 45.09
CA LEU A 87 -31.82 16.03 46.33
C LEU A 87 -33.25 16.14 46.87
N ILE A 88 -34.05 15.09 46.63
CA ILE A 88 -35.23 14.80 47.44
C ILE A 88 -34.79 13.70 48.40
N ASP A 89 -34.74 14.03 49.68
CA ASP A 89 -34.58 13.08 50.78
C ASP A 89 -35.74 12.09 50.75
N ASP A 90 -35.46 10.85 50.34
CA ASP A 90 -36.33 9.68 50.55
C ASP A 90 -35.57 8.69 51.46
N PRO A 91 -36.12 8.28 52.62
CA PRO A 91 -35.33 7.65 53.68
C PRO A 91 -35.07 6.14 53.49
N ASP A 92 -35.46 5.53 52.39
CA ASP A 92 -35.18 4.11 52.12
C ASP A 92 -34.20 3.93 50.95
N GLY A 93 -32.92 4.00 51.29
CA GLY A 93 -31.80 3.86 50.36
C GLY A 93 -31.76 2.52 49.63
N ARG A 94 -31.95 2.56 48.30
CA ARG A 94 -31.37 1.61 47.35
C ARG A 94 -30.94 2.32 46.05
N SER A 95 -29.71 2.82 46.07
CA SER A 95 -28.76 2.97 44.95
C SER A 95 -29.36 3.03 43.52
N SER A 96 -29.71 4.24 43.05
CA SER A 96 -30.00 4.52 41.64
C SER A 96 -28.77 4.42 40.72
N LEU A 97 -27.55 4.42 41.29
CA LEU A 97 -26.29 4.26 40.55
C LEU A 97 -26.11 2.83 39.99
N SER A 98 -26.65 1.81 40.66
CA SER A 98 -26.57 0.42 40.18
C SER A 98 -27.51 0.12 38.99
N ALA A 99 -28.54 0.95 38.78
CA ALA A 99 -29.45 0.80 37.64
C ALA A 99 -28.83 1.38 36.35
N LEU A 100 -28.18 2.54 36.43
CA LEU A 100 -27.46 3.16 35.30
C LEU A 100 -26.26 2.34 34.82
N SER A 101 -25.52 1.68 35.73
CA SER A 101 -24.44 0.74 35.35
C SER A 101 -24.96 -0.54 34.69
N ARG A 102 -26.24 -0.90 34.89
CA ARG A 102 -26.86 -2.11 34.30
C ARG A 102 -27.46 -1.85 32.92
N GLU A 103 -27.87 -0.63 32.61
CA GLU A 103 -28.40 -0.28 31.27
C GLU A 103 -27.30 -0.02 30.24
N THR A 104 -26.14 0.53 30.65
CA THR A 104 -24.95 0.65 29.78
C THR A 104 -24.24 -0.69 29.51
N GLN A 105 -24.57 -1.74 30.27
CA GLN A 105 -24.09 -3.11 30.02
C GLN A 105 -24.86 -3.85 28.92
N SER A 106 -25.90 -3.25 28.33
CA SER A 106 -26.64 -3.88 27.23
C SER A 106 -26.15 -3.36 25.87
N GLN A 107 -25.61 -4.27 25.07
CA GLN A 107 -25.25 -4.15 23.63
C GLN A 107 -23.89 -3.56 23.22
N HIS A 108 -22.96 -3.27 24.14
CA HIS A 108 -21.58 -3.09 23.71
C HIS A 108 -20.92 -4.45 23.50
N ILE A 109 -20.41 -4.70 22.29
CA ILE A 109 -19.34 -5.69 22.10
C ILE A 109 -18.26 -5.27 23.09
N ASN A 110 -18.06 -6.06 24.15
CA ASN A 110 -17.02 -5.82 25.14
C ASN A 110 -15.66 -5.94 24.44
N SER A 111 -15.23 -4.91 23.71
CA SER A 111 -13.84 -4.80 23.31
C SER A 111 -13.10 -4.60 24.62
N ALA A 112 -12.44 -5.64 25.12
CA ALA A 112 -11.56 -5.56 26.28
C ALA A 112 -10.37 -4.59 26.04
N PHE A 113 -10.31 -3.98 24.85
CA PHE A 113 -9.27 -3.10 24.36
C PHE A 113 -9.25 -1.79 25.15
N PRO A 114 -8.08 -1.34 25.64
CA PRO A 114 -7.97 -0.09 26.40
C PRO A 114 -8.27 1.12 25.50
N ALA A 115 -9.42 1.78 25.70
CA ALA A 115 -9.81 2.94 24.90
C ALA A 115 -8.82 4.09 25.01
N SER A 116 -8.12 4.23 26.16
CA SER A 116 -7.06 5.22 26.37
C SER A 116 -5.97 5.11 25.30
N ALA A 117 -5.65 3.91 24.82
CA ALA A 117 -4.65 3.71 23.77
C ALA A 117 -4.99 4.46 22.47
N PHE A 118 -6.27 4.72 22.17
CA PHE A 118 -6.69 5.51 21.00
C PHE A 118 -7.08 6.95 21.31
N LEU A 119 -7.53 7.23 22.54
CA LEU A 119 -8.07 8.54 22.92
C LEU A 119 -7.01 9.45 23.56
N ASP A 120 -6.04 8.87 24.26
CA ASP A 120 -4.98 9.58 24.99
C ASP A 120 -3.75 8.66 25.17
N GLY A 121 -2.81 8.75 24.22
CA GLY A 121 -1.60 7.94 24.21
C GLY A 121 -0.71 8.18 25.44
N ASP A 122 -0.62 9.43 25.92
CA ASP A 122 0.20 9.78 27.08
C ASP A 122 -0.36 9.15 28.36
N CYS A 123 -1.69 9.17 28.51
CA CYS A 123 -2.39 8.45 29.57
C CYS A 123 -2.17 6.94 29.46
N TYR A 124 -2.32 6.37 28.27
CA TYR A 124 -2.07 4.95 28.02
C TYR A 124 -0.65 4.53 28.41
N HIS A 125 0.38 5.30 28.04
CA HIS A 125 1.78 4.99 28.37
C HIS A 125 2.11 5.13 29.86
N THR A 126 1.40 6.01 30.57
CA THR A 126 1.56 6.18 32.02
C THR A 126 0.86 5.06 32.79
N GLU A 127 -0.31 4.61 32.31
CA GLU A 127 -1.11 3.53 32.88
C GLU A 127 -0.63 2.12 32.47
N SER A 128 0.07 1.99 31.34
CA SER A 128 0.59 0.70 30.82
C SER A 128 1.72 0.11 31.66
N SER A 129 2.15 0.78 32.73
CA SER A 129 2.97 0.15 33.78
C SER A 129 2.21 -0.97 34.54
N PHE A 130 0.90 -1.13 34.32
CA PHE A 130 0.04 -2.19 34.86
C PHE A 130 -0.26 -3.34 33.85
N GLU A 131 0.56 -3.48 32.80
CA GLU A 131 0.40 -4.28 31.56
C GLU A 131 0.29 -5.83 31.63
N GLU A 132 -0.17 -6.43 32.73
CA GLU A 132 -0.40 -7.90 32.76
C GLU A 132 -1.82 -8.32 32.33
N LEU A 133 -2.75 -7.39 32.08
CA LEU A 133 -4.19 -7.67 32.11
C LEU A 133 -4.92 -7.72 30.76
N TYR A 134 -4.34 -7.28 29.64
CA TYR A 134 -5.05 -7.30 28.35
C TYR A 134 -4.90 -8.64 27.62
N GLN A 135 -5.90 -9.52 27.75
CA GLN A 135 -6.05 -10.72 26.92
C GLN A 135 -7.50 -10.83 26.43
N PRO A 136 -7.79 -10.43 25.18
CA PRO A 136 -9.12 -10.62 24.62
C PRO A 136 -9.41 -12.12 24.52
N ILE A 137 -10.46 -12.57 25.21
CA ILE A 137 -10.91 -13.97 25.20
C ILE A 137 -11.81 -14.15 23.97
N ILE A 138 -11.22 -14.64 22.87
CA ILE A 138 -11.97 -14.99 21.65
C ILE A 138 -11.96 -16.51 21.48
N SER A 139 -13.16 -17.09 21.41
CA SER A 139 -13.34 -18.50 21.06
C SER A 139 -13.19 -18.72 19.56
N ILE A 140 -12.51 -19.79 19.17
CA ILE A 140 -12.40 -20.19 17.77
C ILE A 140 -13.77 -20.73 17.29
N PRO A 141 -14.35 -20.19 16.20
CA PRO A 141 -15.61 -20.70 15.65
C PRO A 141 -15.52 -22.18 15.24
N GLU A 142 -16.60 -22.95 15.42
CA GLU A 142 -16.63 -24.38 15.08
C GLU A 142 -16.38 -24.62 13.58
N ALA A 143 -16.90 -23.74 12.71
CA ALA A 143 -16.63 -23.80 11.27
C ALA A 143 -15.12 -23.71 10.96
N VAL A 144 -14.39 -22.85 11.68
CA VAL A 144 -12.93 -22.71 11.54
C VAL A 144 -12.22 -23.96 12.03
N LEU A 145 -12.63 -24.53 13.16
CA LEU A 145 -12.04 -25.77 13.69
C LEU A 145 -12.28 -26.97 12.77
N SER A 146 -13.46 -27.06 12.16
CA SER A 146 -13.79 -28.10 11.19
C SER A 146 -12.87 -28.04 9.97
N ILE A 147 -12.65 -26.83 9.43
CA ILE A 147 -11.75 -26.62 8.30
C ILE A 147 -10.31 -26.93 8.71
N VAL A 148 -9.86 -26.40 9.84
CA VAL A 148 -8.45 -26.48 10.23
C VAL A 148 -8.00 -27.92 10.54
N ASN A 149 -8.90 -28.75 11.06
CA ASN A 149 -8.62 -30.15 11.38
C ASN A 149 -9.03 -31.14 10.27
N GLU A 150 -9.43 -30.64 9.09
CA GLU A 150 -9.86 -31.48 7.97
C GLU A 150 -8.67 -32.23 7.34
N ASN A 151 -8.62 -33.57 7.47
CA ASN A 151 -7.73 -34.48 6.73
C ASN A 151 -6.25 -34.07 6.68
N ASP A 152 -5.70 -33.53 7.78
CA ASP A 152 -4.33 -33.00 7.87
C ASP A 152 -3.95 -31.92 6.83
N LYS A 153 -4.93 -31.38 6.09
CA LYS A 153 -4.72 -30.42 4.99
C LYS A 153 -3.98 -29.17 5.45
N VAL A 154 -4.30 -28.64 6.64
CA VAL A 154 -3.61 -27.46 7.18
C VAL A 154 -2.15 -27.76 7.48
N LYS A 155 -1.84 -28.92 8.06
CA LYS A 155 -0.46 -29.29 8.36
C LYS A 155 0.34 -29.41 7.07
N SER A 156 -0.19 -30.13 6.08
CA SER A 156 0.43 -30.26 4.75
C SER A 156 0.61 -28.89 4.08
N ALA A 157 -0.36 -27.99 4.22
CA ALA A 157 -0.27 -26.65 3.66
C ALA A 157 0.77 -25.77 4.36
N CYS A 158 0.96 -25.90 5.67
CA CYS A 158 2.03 -25.21 6.39
C CYS A 158 3.41 -25.70 5.90
N ASP A 159 3.58 -27.02 5.74
CA ASP A 159 4.82 -27.59 5.18
C ASP A 159 5.04 -27.13 3.73
N GLU A 160 3.97 -27.05 2.93
CA GLU A 160 4.02 -26.55 1.55
C GLU A 160 4.38 -25.06 1.48
N TYR A 161 3.85 -24.24 2.39
CA TYR A 161 4.19 -22.81 2.49
C TYR A 161 5.70 -22.62 2.64
N PHE A 162 6.34 -23.35 3.56
CA PHE A 162 7.78 -23.25 3.79
C PHE A 162 8.62 -23.79 2.62
N LYS A 163 8.06 -24.70 1.81
CA LYS A 163 8.73 -25.20 0.59
C LYS A 163 8.54 -24.30 -0.63
N THR A 164 7.59 -23.36 -0.59
CA THR A 164 7.17 -22.57 -1.77
C THR A 164 7.28 -21.07 -1.55
N PHE A 165 6.34 -20.47 -0.83
CA PHE A 165 6.28 -19.03 -0.58
C PHE A 165 7.48 -18.53 0.21
N HIS A 166 7.93 -19.31 1.19
CA HIS A 166 9.07 -18.95 2.02
C HIS A 166 10.39 -18.85 1.23
N VAL A 167 10.46 -19.42 0.02
CA VAL A 167 11.62 -19.27 -0.87
C VAL A 167 11.81 -17.81 -1.31
N TRP A 168 10.73 -17.11 -1.65
CA TRP A 168 10.79 -15.76 -2.23
C TRP A 168 10.15 -14.66 -1.36
N PHE A 169 9.41 -15.03 -0.31
CA PHE A 169 8.76 -14.11 0.63
C PHE A 169 8.96 -14.58 2.08
N ARG A 170 10.21 -14.55 2.52
CA ARG A 170 10.67 -15.05 3.81
C ARG A 170 10.43 -14.05 4.94
N PHE A 171 9.19 -13.96 5.43
CA PHE A 171 8.83 -13.08 6.56
C PHE A 171 8.25 -13.80 7.78
N ILE A 172 8.13 -15.13 7.71
CA ILE A 172 7.69 -16.00 8.81
C ILE A 172 8.80 -17.02 9.05
N SER A 173 9.25 -17.13 10.30
CA SER A 173 10.37 -18.02 10.66
C SER A 173 9.98 -19.49 10.54
N THR A 174 10.86 -20.34 10.00
CA THR A 174 10.62 -21.81 9.99
C THR A 174 10.60 -22.42 11.39
N LYS A 175 11.16 -21.71 12.38
CA LYS A 175 11.16 -22.10 13.79
C LYS A 175 9.74 -22.12 14.38
N LYS A 176 8.78 -21.41 13.77
CA LYS A 176 7.35 -21.50 14.11
C LYS A 176 6.75 -22.80 13.54
N GLN A 177 7.12 -23.93 14.13
CA GLN A 177 6.46 -25.20 13.83
C GLN A 177 5.01 -25.16 14.35
N LEU A 178 4.07 -25.00 13.43
CA LEU A 178 2.63 -25.09 13.71
C LEU A 178 2.28 -26.57 13.96
N LYS A 179 2.01 -26.92 15.21
CA LYS A 179 1.66 -28.30 15.60
C LYS A 179 0.14 -28.50 15.55
N ALA A 180 -0.34 -29.19 14.52
CA ALA A 180 -1.70 -29.73 14.44
C ALA A 180 -1.82 -31.05 15.24
N PRO A 181 -3.03 -31.48 15.68
CA PRO A 181 -4.34 -30.86 15.45
C PRO A 181 -4.60 -29.64 16.34
N PHE A 182 -5.47 -28.75 15.88
CA PHE A 182 -5.82 -27.52 16.58
C PHE A 182 -7.09 -27.71 17.43
N ALA A 183 -6.96 -27.56 18.75
CA ALA A 183 -8.08 -27.65 19.68
C ALA A 183 -8.71 -26.27 19.94
N LYS A 184 -9.90 -26.25 20.57
CA LYS A 184 -10.55 -25.01 21.07
C LYS A 184 -9.67 -24.19 22.02
N SER A 185 -8.72 -24.85 22.68
CA SER A 185 -7.75 -24.23 23.60
C SER A 185 -6.53 -23.63 22.89
N CYS A 186 -6.37 -23.85 21.57
CA CYS A 186 -5.28 -23.22 20.82
C CYS A 186 -5.47 -21.70 20.78
N LYS A 187 -4.35 -20.97 20.70
CA LYS A 187 -4.41 -19.53 20.55
C LYS A 187 -5.04 -19.18 19.19
N PRO A 188 -6.08 -18.34 19.15
CA PRO A 188 -6.86 -18.10 17.95
C PRO A 188 -6.05 -17.42 16.83
N ASP A 189 -5.03 -16.63 17.20
CA ASP A 189 -4.10 -15.99 16.27
C ASP A 189 -3.21 -16.99 15.51
N ILE A 190 -2.73 -18.04 16.19
CA ILE A 190 -1.97 -19.13 15.56
C ILE A 190 -2.86 -19.93 14.60
N VAL A 191 -4.13 -20.16 14.97
CA VAL A 191 -5.10 -20.83 14.10
C VAL A 191 -5.40 -19.99 12.85
N ALA A 192 -5.51 -18.66 12.99
CA ALA A 192 -5.69 -17.77 11.85
C ALA A 192 -4.48 -17.79 10.91
N LEU A 193 -3.26 -17.83 11.44
CA LEU A 193 -2.05 -17.96 10.64
C LEU A 193 -2.01 -19.28 9.87
N ALA A 194 -2.30 -20.40 10.53
CA ALA A 194 -2.35 -21.71 9.88
C ALA A 194 -3.41 -21.77 8.76
N LEU A 195 -4.57 -21.14 8.99
CA LEU A 195 -5.64 -21.05 8.01
C LEU A 195 -5.23 -20.16 6.81
N ALA A 196 -4.53 -19.05 7.04
CA ALA A 196 -4.01 -18.19 5.99
C ALA A 196 -2.90 -18.86 5.17
N MET A 197 -2.05 -19.69 5.81
CA MET A 197 -1.09 -20.56 5.09
C MET A 197 -1.83 -21.57 4.21
N ARG A 198 -2.89 -22.22 4.71
CA ARG A 198 -3.75 -23.09 3.89
C ARG A 198 -4.38 -22.36 2.72
N LEU A 199 -4.86 -21.15 2.93
CA LEU A 199 -5.44 -20.33 1.86
C LEU A 199 -4.39 -20.00 0.80
N VAL A 200 -3.23 -19.49 1.19
CA VAL A 200 -2.25 -19.01 0.22
C VAL A 200 -1.68 -20.15 -0.62
N THR A 201 -1.53 -21.36 -0.07
CA THR A 201 -1.06 -22.55 -0.82
C THR A 201 -2.17 -23.26 -1.60
N SER A 202 -3.44 -22.90 -1.41
CA SER A 202 -4.55 -23.53 -2.13
C SER A 202 -4.46 -23.34 -3.65
N ASN A 203 -4.95 -24.33 -4.39
CA ASN A 203 -5.01 -24.27 -5.84
C ASN A 203 -6.15 -23.32 -6.27
N PRO A 204 -5.94 -22.40 -7.23
CA PRO A 204 -7.00 -21.54 -7.74
C PRO A 204 -8.22 -22.29 -8.30
N ASP A 205 -8.07 -23.53 -8.76
CA ASP A 205 -9.15 -24.32 -9.36
C ASP A 205 -9.87 -25.21 -8.34
N ASP A 206 -9.51 -25.13 -7.06
CA ASP A 206 -10.23 -25.82 -5.99
C ASP A 206 -11.57 -25.11 -5.71
N ASP A 207 -12.68 -25.83 -5.91
CA ASP A 207 -14.05 -25.35 -5.66
C ASP A 207 -14.24 -24.87 -4.20
N THR A 208 -13.44 -25.36 -3.26
CA THR A 208 -13.50 -24.99 -1.84
C THR A 208 -12.75 -23.69 -1.52
N CYS A 209 -11.96 -23.16 -2.46
CA CYS A 209 -11.09 -22.01 -2.24
C CYS A 209 -11.89 -20.73 -1.88
N SER A 210 -13.06 -20.52 -2.48
CA SER A 210 -13.92 -19.37 -2.17
C SER A 210 -14.47 -19.42 -0.74
N GLU A 211 -14.85 -20.62 -0.27
CA GLU A 211 -15.32 -20.81 1.10
C GLU A 211 -14.16 -20.62 2.08
N LEU A 212 -13.00 -21.21 1.79
CA LEU A 212 -11.78 -21.07 2.58
C LEU A 212 -11.37 -19.59 2.71
N TYR A 213 -11.39 -18.82 1.61
CA TYR A 213 -11.14 -17.38 1.61
C TYR A 213 -12.13 -16.63 2.51
N GLY A 214 -13.43 -16.88 2.35
CA GLY A 214 -14.47 -16.26 3.15
C GLY A 214 -14.32 -16.54 4.65
N GLN A 215 -14.04 -17.79 5.02
CA GLN A 215 -13.82 -18.22 6.40
C GLN A 215 -12.55 -17.62 7.00
N THR A 216 -11.45 -17.59 6.23
CA THR A 216 -10.18 -16.99 6.68
C THR A 216 -10.33 -15.51 6.95
N LYS A 217 -10.91 -14.77 6.00
CA LYS A 217 -11.12 -13.32 6.12
C LYS A 217 -12.14 -12.98 7.22
N GLY A 218 -13.22 -13.76 7.31
CA GLY A 218 -14.21 -13.63 8.38
C GLY A 218 -13.61 -13.84 9.76
N PHE A 219 -12.76 -14.88 9.92
CA PHE A 219 -12.09 -15.14 11.19
C PHE A 219 -11.12 -14.03 11.59
N LEU A 220 -10.31 -13.51 10.64
CA LEU A 220 -9.45 -12.36 10.90
C LEU A 220 -10.25 -11.11 11.32
N ASN A 221 -11.40 -10.85 10.69
CA ASN A 221 -12.27 -9.75 11.10
C ASN A 221 -12.80 -9.92 12.53
N ILE A 222 -13.15 -11.15 12.94
CA ILE A 222 -13.55 -11.45 14.32
C ILE A 222 -12.39 -11.15 15.29
N LEU A 223 -11.17 -11.54 14.95
CA LEU A 223 -9.99 -11.29 15.79
C LEU A 223 -9.71 -9.79 15.94
N VAL A 224 -9.68 -9.05 14.84
CA VAL A 224 -9.46 -7.60 14.83
C VAL A 224 -10.56 -6.87 15.58
N ALA A 225 -11.84 -7.20 15.33
CA ALA A 225 -12.97 -6.58 16.01
C ALA A 225 -13.01 -6.90 17.51
N GLY A 226 -12.53 -8.08 17.93
CA GLY A 226 -12.38 -8.44 19.32
C GLY A 226 -11.11 -7.87 19.99
N GLY A 227 -10.31 -7.08 19.26
CA GLY A 227 -9.12 -6.40 19.75
C GLY A 227 -7.88 -7.28 19.89
N VAL A 228 -7.84 -8.47 19.28
CA VAL A 228 -6.61 -9.28 19.27
C VAL A 228 -5.55 -8.52 18.49
N VAL A 229 -4.45 -8.18 19.19
CA VAL A 229 -3.26 -7.56 18.60
C VAL A 229 -2.07 -8.49 18.82
N SER A 230 -1.64 -9.15 17.75
CA SER A 230 -0.48 -10.04 17.76
C SER A 230 0.18 -10.17 16.37
N LEU A 231 1.47 -10.51 16.37
CA LEU A 231 2.25 -10.73 15.16
C LEU A 231 1.66 -11.85 14.26
N PRO A 232 1.20 -13.02 14.76
CA PRO A 232 0.59 -14.03 13.91
C PRO A 232 -0.67 -13.55 13.16
N VAL A 233 -1.48 -12.68 13.76
CA VAL A 233 -2.62 -12.07 13.06
C VAL A 233 -2.14 -11.14 11.94
N LEU A 234 -1.13 -10.31 12.19
CA LEU A 234 -0.52 -9.49 11.13
C LEU A 234 0.00 -10.37 9.98
N GLN A 235 0.74 -11.42 10.32
CA GLN A 235 1.29 -12.36 9.34
C GLN A 235 0.18 -13.04 8.53
N ALA A 236 -0.92 -13.45 9.18
CA ALA A 236 -2.09 -14.00 8.51
C ALA A 236 -2.75 -12.99 7.57
N MET A 237 -2.89 -11.72 7.98
CA MET A 237 -3.41 -10.65 7.14
C MET A 237 -2.53 -10.42 5.91
N ILE A 238 -1.19 -10.42 6.07
CA ILE A 238 -0.23 -10.31 4.96
C ILE A 238 -0.42 -11.45 3.96
N LEU A 239 -0.58 -12.69 4.43
CA LEU A 239 -0.83 -13.84 3.55
C LEU A 239 -2.17 -13.74 2.81
N VAL A 240 -3.21 -13.23 3.45
CA VAL A 240 -4.50 -12.96 2.77
C VAL A 240 -4.36 -11.89 1.70
N VAL A 241 -3.63 -10.80 1.96
CA VAL A 241 -3.36 -9.75 0.97
C VAL A 241 -2.59 -10.34 -0.22
N LEU A 242 -1.58 -11.17 0.06
CA LEU A 242 -0.80 -11.84 -0.96
C LEU A 242 -1.67 -12.76 -1.81
N TYR A 243 -2.55 -13.57 -1.20
CA TYR A 243 -3.54 -14.37 -1.91
C TYR A 243 -4.43 -13.49 -2.82
N GLU A 244 -4.99 -12.41 -2.28
CA GLU A 244 -5.86 -11.49 -3.05
C GLU A 244 -5.12 -10.86 -4.23
N TYR A 245 -3.85 -10.47 -4.06
CA TYR A 245 -3.00 -9.94 -5.12
C TYR A 245 -2.70 -11.00 -6.20
N CYS A 246 -2.30 -12.20 -5.79
CA CYS A 246 -1.98 -13.32 -6.68
C CYS A 246 -3.17 -13.85 -7.48
N HIS A 247 -4.38 -13.75 -6.91
CA HIS A 247 -5.61 -14.24 -7.52
C HIS A 247 -6.49 -13.13 -8.12
N ALA A 248 -5.91 -11.95 -8.35
CA ALA A 248 -6.53 -10.81 -9.02
C ALA A 248 -7.78 -10.24 -8.32
N VAL A 249 -7.89 -10.39 -7.00
CA VAL A 249 -8.95 -9.79 -6.17
C VAL A 249 -8.53 -8.36 -5.76
N TYR A 250 -8.16 -7.53 -6.74
CA TYR A 250 -7.42 -6.28 -6.50
C TYR A 250 -8.12 -5.25 -5.60
N PRO A 251 -9.45 -5.01 -5.70
CA PRO A 251 -10.11 -4.09 -4.76
C PRO A 251 -9.99 -4.56 -3.31
N ALA A 252 -10.09 -5.88 -3.08
CA ALA A 252 -9.90 -6.44 -1.75
C ALA A 252 -8.43 -6.31 -1.31
N ALA A 253 -7.48 -6.68 -2.16
CA ALA A 253 -6.04 -6.57 -1.87
C ALA A 253 -5.65 -5.15 -1.45
N TRP A 254 -6.15 -4.15 -2.18
CA TRP A 254 -5.93 -2.73 -1.91
C TRP A 254 -6.48 -2.28 -0.55
N MET A 255 -7.65 -2.76 -0.16
CA MET A 255 -8.22 -2.44 1.15
C MET A 255 -7.51 -3.20 2.27
N SER A 256 -7.20 -4.48 2.05
CA SER A 256 -6.53 -5.34 3.03
C SER A 256 -5.13 -4.84 3.36
N ILE A 257 -4.35 -4.34 2.39
CA ILE A 257 -3.02 -3.77 2.68
C ILE A 257 -3.11 -2.49 3.50
N GLY A 258 -4.15 -1.68 3.29
CA GLY A 258 -4.43 -0.51 4.12
C GLY A 258 -4.73 -0.89 5.57
N LEU A 259 -5.44 -2.01 5.79
CA LEU A 259 -5.65 -2.56 7.13
C LEU A 259 -4.33 -3.02 7.75
N CYS A 260 -3.48 -3.75 7.01
CA CYS A 260 -2.15 -4.15 7.49
C CYS A 260 -1.30 -2.93 7.90
N THR A 261 -1.38 -1.83 7.15
CA THR A 261 -0.66 -0.58 7.45
C THR A 261 -1.06 0.03 8.80
N ARG A 262 -2.33 -0.09 9.21
CA ARG A 262 -2.75 0.35 10.55
C ARG A 262 -2.39 -0.69 11.62
N TYR A 263 -2.46 -1.96 11.26
CA TYR A 263 -2.19 -3.05 12.18
C TYR A 263 -0.71 -3.16 12.58
N ILE A 264 0.25 -2.82 11.69
CA ILE A 264 1.69 -2.75 12.04
C ILE A 264 1.97 -1.75 13.18
N GLU A 265 1.21 -0.66 13.26
CA GLU A 265 1.30 0.33 14.34
C GLU A 265 0.79 -0.27 15.66
N LEU A 266 -0.35 -0.97 15.61
CA LEU A 266 -0.93 -1.63 16.80
C LEU A 266 -0.01 -2.70 17.39
N VAL A 267 0.66 -3.50 16.53
CA VAL A 267 1.61 -4.54 16.98
C VAL A 267 2.92 -3.91 17.50
N GLY A 268 3.16 -2.61 17.29
CA GLY A 268 4.40 -1.94 17.67
C GLY A 268 5.59 -2.37 16.80
N VAL A 269 5.32 -2.66 15.52
CA VAL A 269 6.33 -3.13 14.56
C VAL A 269 6.80 -1.98 13.65
N SER A 270 6.23 -0.79 13.82
CA SER A 270 6.67 0.44 13.17
C SER A 270 8.05 0.86 13.69
N TRP A 271 9.00 1.05 12.77
CA TRP A 271 10.42 1.26 13.09
C TRP A 271 10.71 2.61 13.79
N ALA A 272 9.77 3.56 13.74
CA ALA A 272 9.89 4.88 14.38
C ALA A 272 9.96 4.86 15.92
N THR A 273 10.06 3.67 16.54
CA THR A 273 9.75 3.48 17.96
C THR A 273 10.89 2.98 18.84
N ARG A 274 12.07 2.64 18.32
CA ARG A 274 13.12 2.04 19.18
C ARG A 274 14.25 2.98 19.58
N ASP A 275 14.80 3.78 18.67
CA ASP A 275 15.90 4.72 19.01
C ASP A 275 15.47 6.20 18.98
N THR A 276 14.51 6.59 18.13
CA THR A 276 13.98 7.97 18.08
C THR A 276 12.87 8.23 19.11
N ALA A 277 12.20 7.19 19.61
CA ALA A 277 11.24 7.30 20.72
C ALA A 277 11.90 7.57 22.07
N PHE A 278 13.24 7.44 22.17
CA PHE A 278 13.99 7.88 23.36
C PHE A 278 13.93 9.41 23.56
N HIS A 279 13.43 10.15 22.55
CA HIS A 279 13.07 11.56 22.66
C HIS A 279 11.61 11.82 22.24
N GLY A 280 10.66 11.14 22.88
CA GLY A 280 9.33 11.72 23.14
C GLY A 280 8.34 11.78 21.98
N SER A 281 8.46 10.90 20.97
CA SER A 281 7.32 10.61 20.08
C SER A 281 6.51 9.46 20.67
N THR A 282 5.47 9.78 21.43
CA THR A 282 4.47 8.87 22.02
C THR A 282 3.37 8.43 21.02
N ASP A 283 3.54 8.73 19.74
CA ASP A 283 2.47 8.62 18.72
C ASP A 283 2.13 7.19 18.25
N THR A 284 2.82 6.16 18.72
CA THR A 284 2.50 4.77 18.36
C THR A 284 1.98 3.98 19.53
N VAL A 285 0.76 3.47 19.36
CA VAL A 285 0.06 2.62 20.32
C VAL A 285 0.65 1.20 20.27
N ALA A 286 1.86 1.01 20.80
CA ALA A 286 2.41 -0.34 20.97
C ALA A 286 1.68 -1.02 22.14
N LEU A 287 0.68 -1.85 21.83
CA LEU A 287 -0.24 -2.43 22.82
C LEU A 287 0.32 -3.65 23.54
N ARG A 288 1.47 -4.15 23.10
CA ARG A 288 2.10 -5.33 23.68
C ARG A 288 3.61 -5.19 23.59
N LYS A 289 4.26 -5.05 24.75
CA LYS A 289 5.71 -5.22 24.85
C LYS A 289 6.08 -6.64 24.38
N PRO A 290 7.12 -6.82 23.56
CA PRO A 290 7.66 -8.13 23.24
C PRO A 290 7.96 -8.88 24.55
N THR A 291 7.34 -10.05 24.73
CA THR A 291 7.40 -10.79 26.01
C THR A 291 8.80 -11.32 26.33
N LEU A 292 9.69 -11.45 25.34
CA LEU A 292 11.12 -11.67 25.54
C LEU A 292 11.90 -10.93 24.43
N TRP A 293 13.04 -10.34 24.80
CA TRP A 293 13.94 -9.57 23.94
C TRP A 293 14.79 -10.46 23.00
N PHE A 294 14.27 -11.58 22.52
CA PHE A 294 15.05 -12.39 21.59
C PHE A 294 15.08 -11.74 20.21
N GLU A 295 16.28 -11.61 19.64
CA GLU A 295 16.48 -11.03 18.31
C GLU A 295 15.68 -11.76 17.21
N THR A 296 15.33 -13.03 17.41
CA THR A 296 14.46 -13.83 16.53
C THR A 296 13.04 -13.29 16.41
N ASP A 297 12.48 -12.72 17.48
CA ASP A 297 11.17 -12.05 17.43
C ASP A 297 11.30 -10.67 16.75
N ASP A 298 12.42 -9.97 16.97
CA ASP A 298 12.67 -8.64 16.40
C ASP A 298 12.93 -8.68 14.88
N GLU A 299 13.70 -9.64 14.38
CA GLU A 299 13.91 -9.82 12.94
C GLU A 299 12.63 -10.27 12.23
N GLU A 300 11.83 -11.15 12.84
CA GLU A 300 10.56 -11.58 12.27
C GLU A 300 9.54 -10.42 12.20
N ARG A 301 9.53 -9.54 13.21
CA ARG A 301 8.77 -8.28 13.19
C ARG A 301 9.26 -7.37 12.07
N ARG A 302 10.57 -7.13 11.96
CA ARG A 302 11.18 -6.32 10.91
C ARG A 302 10.80 -6.83 9.52
N ARG A 303 10.90 -8.14 9.29
CA ARG A 303 10.50 -8.78 8.04
C ARG A 303 9.00 -8.65 7.77
N SER A 304 8.16 -8.75 8.80
CA SER A 304 6.72 -8.54 8.68
C SER A 304 6.37 -7.09 8.31
N TRP A 305 7.09 -6.10 8.85
CA TRP A 305 6.97 -4.70 8.41
C TRP A 305 7.33 -4.55 6.93
N TRP A 306 8.50 -5.08 6.55
CA TRP A 306 8.97 -5.04 5.17
C TRP A 306 8.03 -5.75 4.21
N ALA A 307 7.40 -6.85 4.63
CA ALA A 307 6.40 -7.54 3.83
C ALA A 307 5.18 -6.65 3.51
N VAL A 308 4.69 -5.88 4.49
CA VAL A 308 3.61 -4.89 4.25
C VAL A 308 4.10 -3.80 3.30
N PHE A 309 5.30 -3.24 3.54
CA PHE A 309 5.88 -2.22 2.67
C PHE A 309 6.04 -2.70 1.22
N ILE A 310 6.64 -3.87 1.01
CA ILE A 310 6.84 -4.49 -0.30
C ILE A 310 5.51 -4.65 -1.02
N LEU A 311 4.50 -5.24 -0.38
CA LEU A 311 3.19 -5.47 -1.00
C LEU A 311 2.54 -4.16 -1.41
N ASP A 312 2.53 -3.15 -0.53
CA ASP A 312 1.94 -1.83 -0.78
C ASP A 312 2.60 -1.13 -1.99
N ARG A 313 3.93 -1.25 -2.14
CA ARG A 313 4.66 -0.69 -3.29
C ARG A 313 4.41 -1.47 -4.57
N LEU A 314 4.61 -2.79 -4.54
CA LEU A 314 4.56 -3.61 -5.75
C LEU A 314 3.14 -3.69 -6.33
N MET A 315 2.09 -3.71 -5.50
CA MET A 315 0.71 -3.66 -6.00
C MET A 315 0.32 -2.29 -6.58
N SER A 316 1.03 -1.24 -6.16
CA SER A 316 0.79 0.14 -6.64
C SER A 316 1.47 0.43 -7.98
N VAL A 317 2.43 -0.38 -8.43
CA VAL A 317 3.25 -0.10 -9.64
C VAL A 317 2.40 0.16 -10.88
N GLY A 318 1.53 -0.78 -11.24
CA GLY A 318 0.72 -0.67 -12.46
C GLY A 318 -0.33 0.43 -12.40
N SER A 319 -0.98 0.59 -11.23
CA SER A 319 -2.07 1.55 -11.03
C SER A 319 -1.60 2.97 -10.70
N LYS A 320 -0.34 3.10 -10.24
CA LYS A 320 0.26 4.32 -9.67
C LYS A 320 -0.52 4.92 -8.49
N ARG A 321 -1.41 4.15 -7.86
CA ARG A 321 -2.21 4.63 -6.72
C ARG A 321 -1.31 4.99 -5.54
N PRO A 322 -1.67 6.00 -4.73
CA PRO A 322 -0.90 6.37 -3.53
C PRO A 322 -0.76 5.20 -2.57
N CYS A 323 0.46 4.97 -2.09
CA CYS A 323 0.76 3.89 -1.15
C CYS A 323 0.33 4.29 0.27
N ALA A 324 -0.12 3.32 1.06
CA ALA A 324 -0.62 3.55 2.41
C ALA A 324 0.50 3.65 3.46
N VAL A 325 1.52 2.80 3.35
CA VAL A 325 2.65 2.75 4.29
C VAL A 325 3.58 3.92 4.03
N LEU A 326 4.01 4.62 5.08
CA LEU A 326 4.99 5.70 4.97
C LEU A 326 6.35 5.17 4.51
N ARG A 327 7.13 6.03 3.85
CA ARG A 327 8.50 5.70 3.47
C ARG A 327 9.35 5.48 4.74
N PRO A 328 10.20 4.44 4.78
CA PRO A 328 11.13 4.26 5.87
C PRO A 328 12.16 5.40 5.92
N GLN A 329 12.59 5.80 7.11
CA GLN A 329 13.69 6.78 7.23
C GLN A 329 15.04 6.13 6.89
N GLU A 330 16.06 6.97 6.69
CA GLU A 330 17.39 6.56 6.23
C GLU A 330 18.14 5.65 7.21
N ASP A 331 17.79 5.69 8.50
CA ASP A 331 18.35 4.86 9.57
C ASP A 331 17.69 3.49 9.68
N MET A 332 16.64 3.20 8.90
CA MET A 332 15.97 1.92 8.94
C MET A 332 16.89 0.79 8.43
N LYS A 333 17.21 -0.14 9.32
CA LYS A 333 18.01 -1.33 9.01
C LYS A 333 17.25 -2.26 8.05
N LEU A 334 17.95 -2.71 7.01
CA LEU A 334 17.51 -3.83 6.16
C LEU A 334 17.47 -5.13 6.97
N THR A 335 16.84 -6.15 6.40
CA THR A 335 16.74 -7.48 7.02
C THR A 335 18.09 -8.20 7.04
N MET A 336 18.25 -9.09 8.01
CA MET A 336 19.38 -10.00 8.11
C MET A 336 19.45 -10.94 6.90
N LEU A 337 20.60 -11.58 6.68
CA LEU A 337 20.69 -12.68 5.72
C LEU A 337 19.72 -13.80 6.08
N ASP A 338 19.09 -14.36 5.05
CA ASP A 338 18.02 -15.34 5.21
C ASP A 338 18.52 -16.65 5.83
N ASP A 339 19.69 -17.11 5.39
CA ASP A 339 20.24 -18.39 5.85
C ASP A 339 20.77 -18.27 7.29
N ASP A 340 21.27 -17.09 7.68
CA ASP A 340 21.67 -16.80 9.07
C ASP A 340 20.45 -16.76 10.00
N TRP A 341 19.37 -16.10 9.59
CA TRP A 341 18.14 -16.01 10.37
C TRP A 341 17.48 -17.37 10.62
N GLU A 342 17.54 -18.26 9.62
CA GLU A 342 16.99 -19.62 9.73
C GLU A 342 17.95 -20.62 10.40
N SER A 343 19.18 -20.21 10.71
CA SER A 343 20.15 -21.08 11.39
C SER A 343 19.66 -21.45 12.80
N PRO A 344 19.78 -22.73 13.22
CA PRO A 344 19.51 -23.14 14.59
C PRO A 344 20.48 -22.50 15.59
N GLU A 345 21.67 -22.08 15.14
CA GLU A 345 22.70 -21.44 15.96
C GLU A 345 22.36 -19.97 16.28
N TYR A 346 21.43 -19.38 15.52
CA TYR A 346 21.00 -17.99 15.73
C TYR A 346 20.39 -17.77 17.13
N ASP A 347 19.67 -18.75 17.69
CA ASP A 347 19.11 -18.58 19.04
C ASP A 347 20.16 -18.77 20.17
N VAL A 348 21.36 -19.26 19.84
CA VAL A 348 22.43 -19.62 20.81
C VAL A 348 23.52 -18.56 20.89
N LEU A 349 23.80 -17.83 19.79
CA LEU A 349 24.86 -16.82 19.71
C LEU A 349 24.48 -15.47 20.36
N VAL A 350 23.21 -15.28 20.74
CA VAL A 350 22.62 -14.01 21.21
C VAL A 350 22.95 -13.70 22.68
N ASP A 351 23.58 -14.62 23.42
CA ASP A 351 24.05 -14.39 24.79
C ASP A 351 25.43 -13.66 24.85
N TYR A 352 26.06 -13.43 23.69
CA TYR A 352 27.27 -12.62 23.58
C TYR A 352 26.97 -11.35 22.81
N GLU A 353 27.12 -10.22 23.51
CA GLU A 353 27.10 -8.85 22.98
C GLU A 353 27.95 -8.78 21.70
N TYR A 354 27.30 -8.88 20.54
CA TYR A 354 27.97 -8.88 19.25
C TYR A 354 28.20 -7.43 18.83
N ASP A 355 29.48 -7.06 18.78
CA ASP A 355 29.95 -5.77 18.29
C ASP A 355 29.43 -5.54 16.86
N TRP A 356 28.83 -4.39 16.63
CA TRP A 356 27.90 -4.03 15.56
C TRP A 356 28.58 -3.73 14.21
N TYR A 357 29.70 -4.40 13.93
CA TYR A 357 30.54 -4.17 12.76
C TYR A 357 30.95 -5.45 12.03
N LEU A 358 30.01 -6.37 11.82
CA LEU A 358 30.29 -7.44 10.85
C LEU A 358 30.13 -6.84 9.44
N GLU A 359 31.23 -6.80 8.70
CA GLU A 359 31.24 -6.50 7.26
C GLU A 359 30.08 -7.25 6.60
N ILE A 360 29.08 -6.51 6.11
CA ILE A 360 27.92 -7.08 5.41
C ILE A 360 28.49 -7.94 4.27
N PRO A 361 28.26 -9.26 4.24
CA PRO A 361 28.73 -10.08 3.13
C PRO A 361 28.20 -9.50 1.82
N ALA A 362 29.03 -9.51 0.78
CA ALA A 362 28.65 -9.01 -0.54
C ALA A 362 27.38 -9.71 -1.09
N GLU A 363 27.06 -10.91 -0.58
CA GLU A 363 25.85 -11.66 -0.88
C GLU A 363 24.72 -11.25 0.07
N ARG A 364 23.75 -10.45 -0.42
CA ARG A 364 22.51 -10.14 0.31
C ARG A 364 21.42 -11.18 0.00
N SER A 365 20.59 -11.48 0.98
CA SER A 365 19.54 -12.49 0.84
C SER A 365 18.40 -12.06 -0.10
N GLY A 366 17.65 -13.03 -0.62
CA GLY A 366 16.55 -12.77 -1.57
C GLY A 366 15.48 -11.83 -1.01
N PHE A 367 15.12 -11.98 0.27
CA PHE A 367 14.16 -11.08 0.90
C PHE A 367 14.71 -9.66 1.12
N SER A 368 16.00 -9.53 1.48
CA SER A 368 16.67 -8.22 1.61
C SER A 368 16.72 -7.48 0.26
N ARG A 369 17.06 -8.20 -0.82
CA ARG A 369 16.99 -7.65 -2.19
C ARG A 369 15.58 -7.24 -2.59
N LEU A 370 14.55 -7.93 -2.10
CA LEU A 370 13.15 -7.54 -2.36
C LEU A 370 12.78 -6.24 -1.63
N CYS A 371 13.27 -6.03 -0.40
CA CYS A 371 13.11 -4.78 0.35
C CYS A 371 13.72 -3.60 -0.42
N GLU A 372 14.94 -3.77 -0.93
CA GLU A 372 15.62 -2.77 -1.75
C GLU A 372 14.87 -2.47 -3.05
N ALA A 373 14.41 -3.51 -3.77
CA ALA A 373 13.61 -3.33 -4.96
C ALA A 373 12.30 -2.54 -4.68
N ALA A 374 11.70 -2.73 -3.50
CA ALA A 374 10.54 -1.96 -3.06
C ALA A 374 10.89 -0.49 -2.75
N LEU A 375 12.08 -0.18 -2.20
CA LEU A 375 12.56 1.20 -2.02
C LEU A 375 12.77 1.92 -3.36
N LEU A 376 13.39 1.23 -4.32
CA LEU A 376 13.53 1.73 -5.69
C LEU A 376 12.15 1.97 -6.32
N THR A 377 11.21 1.05 -6.10
CA THR A 377 9.84 1.18 -6.59
C THR A 377 9.11 2.37 -5.98
N ASP A 378 9.26 2.60 -4.68
CA ASP A 378 8.66 3.73 -3.97
C ASP A 378 9.08 5.07 -4.58
N HIS A 379 10.37 5.26 -4.84
CA HIS A 379 10.84 6.50 -5.44
C HIS A 379 10.41 6.63 -6.91
N ALA A 380 10.45 5.55 -7.69
CA ALA A 380 9.90 5.54 -9.05
C ALA A 380 8.39 5.90 -9.08
N LEU A 381 7.60 5.44 -8.09
CA LEU A 381 6.19 5.79 -7.96
C LEU A 381 6.00 7.29 -7.74
N ILE A 382 6.77 7.92 -6.85
CA ILE A 382 6.72 9.37 -6.61
C ILE A 382 6.98 10.14 -7.91
N LEU A 383 8.07 9.83 -8.61
CA LEU A 383 8.42 10.49 -9.87
C LEU A 383 7.36 10.26 -10.97
N SER A 384 6.77 9.06 -11.00
CA SER A 384 5.76 8.71 -11.99
C SER A 384 4.45 9.51 -11.83
N ARG A 385 4.15 9.99 -10.62
CA ARG A 385 2.92 10.72 -10.27
C ARG A 385 2.98 12.22 -10.51
N ILE A 386 4.16 12.79 -10.80
CA ILE A 386 4.30 14.22 -11.13
C ILE A 386 3.34 14.58 -12.29
N GLU A 387 2.43 15.53 -12.09
CA GLU A 387 1.49 15.92 -13.15
C GLU A 387 2.08 16.97 -14.08
N GLY A 388 1.63 17.00 -15.34
CA GLY A 388 2.06 18.00 -16.32
C GLY A 388 3.39 17.72 -17.03
N THR A 389 3.97 18.77 -17.61
CA THR A 389 5.26 18.72 -18.31
C THR A 389 6.41 18.61 -17.32
N LEU A 390 7.35 17.69 -17.57
CA LEU A 390 8.55 17.56 -16.74
C LEU A 390 9.44 18.80 -16.91
N ASP A 391 9.71 19.49 -15.81
CA ASP A 391 10.75 20.52 -15.78
C ASP A 391 12.17 19.88 -15.71
N GLN A 392 13.19 20.73 -15.72
CA GLN A 392 14.58 20.29 -15.71
C GLN A 392 14.94 19.50 -14.43
N ALA A 393 14.44 19.92 -13.27
CA ALA A 393 14.73 19.26 -11.99
C ALA A 393 14.13 17.85 -11.95
N HIS A 394 12.87 17.71 -12.36
CA HIS A 394 12.21 16.40 -12.43
C HIS A 394 12.88 15.47 -13.45
N ILE A 395 13.39 16.00 -14.57
CA ILE A 395 14.16 15.20 -15.54
C ILE A 395 15.47 14.71 -14.91
N GLU A 396 16.16 15.59 -14.18
CA GLU A 396 17.40 15.24 -13.48
C GLU A 396 17.15 14.16 -12.41
N ASP A 397 16.09 14.27 -11.61
CA ASP A 397 15.70 13.27 -10.62
C ASP A 397 15.41 11.90 -11.25
N ILE A 398 14.65 11.89 -12.37
CA ILE A 398 14.39 10.65 -13.13
C ILE A 398 15.69 10.04 -13.64
N ILE A 399 16.63 10.85 -14.14
CA ILE A 399 17.91 10.35 -14.64
C ILE A 399 18.74 9.78 -13.49
N ILE A 400 18.90 10.50 -12.39
CA ILE A 400 19.66 10.06 -11.21
C ILE A 400 19.09 8.74 -10.70
N HIS A 401 17.77 8.69 -10.49
CA HIS A 401 17.14 7.50 -9.96
C HIS A 401 17.19 6.32 -10.94
N SER A 402 17.03 6.55 -12.25
CA SER A 402 17.18 5.48 -13.26
C SER A 402 18.58 4.87 -13.28
N LYS A 403 19.63 5.67 -13.04
CA LYS A 403 21.01 5.18 -12.92
C LYS A 403 21.19 4.32 -11.68
N GLN A 404 20.68 4.77 -10.53
CA GLN A 404 20.70 3.99 -9.29
C GLN A 404 20.02 2.62 -9.48
N ILE A 405 18.86 2.59 -10.14
CA ILE A 405 18.17 1.33 -10.43
C ILE A 405 19.02 0.44 -11.35
N LEU A 406 19.65 0.99 -12.39
CA LEU A 406 20.49 0.22 -13.32
C LEU A 406 21.74 -0.37 -12.66
N GLU A 407 22.44 0.42 -11.84
CA GLU A 407 23.61 -0.03 -11.08
C GLU A 407 23.22 -1.16 -10.12
N TRP A 408 22.07 -1.01 -9.46
CA TRP A 408 21.52 -2.05 -8.60
C TRP A 408 21.15 -3.32 -9.38
N ILE A 409 20.48 -3.19 -10.53
CA ILE A 409 20.11 -4.33 -11.38
C ILE A 409 21.35 -5.10 -11.83
N ASP A 410 22.42 -4.43 -12.27
CA ASP A 410 23.65 -5.10 -12.68
C ASP A 410 24.27 -5.88 -11.53
N THR A 411 24.35 -5.27 -10.33
CA THR A 411 24.85 -5.92 -9.12
C THR A 411 24.12 -7.24 -8.83
N VAL A 412 22.78 -7.21 -8.79
CA VAL A 412 21.97 -8.39 -8.47
C VAL A 412 21.94 -9.41 -9.62
N ASP A 413 22.04 -8.95 -10.87
CA ASP A 413 22.19 -9.84 -12.02
C ASP A 413 23.52 -10.61 -11.96
N GLN A 414 24.62 -10.01 -11.51
CA GLN A 414 25.88 -10.73 -11.31
C GLN A 414 25.80 -11.72 -10.14
N GLU A 415 25.15 -11.34 -9.03
CA GLU A 415 24.89 -12.26 -7.91
C GLU A 415 24.14 -13.51 -8.36
N SER A 416 23.14 -13.35 -9.23
CA SER A 416 22.36 -14.48 -9.76
C SER A 416 23.15 -15.44 -10.65
N LYS A 417 24.31 -15.02 -11.17
CA LYS A 417 25.21 -15.87 -11.98
C LYS A 417 26.28 -16.56 -11.15
N SER A 418 26.37 -16.26 -9.84
CA SER A 418 27.27 -16.96 -8.93
C SER A 418 26.97 -18.47 -8.96
N PRO A 419 27.99 -19.36 -8.96
CA PRO A 419 27.79 -20.81 -8.95
C PRO A 419 27.08 -21.34 -7.68
N ALA A 420 26.72 -20.46 -6.75
CA ALA A 420 25.98 -20.74 -5.52
C ALA A 420 24.51 -21.12 -5.78
N SER A 421 24.28 -22.35 -6.27
CA SER A 421 23.00 -23.09 -6.30
C SER A 421 21.83 -22.49 -7.11
N THR A 422 21.05 -23.36 -7.75
CA THR A 422 19.80 -23.02 -8.47
C THR A 422 18.78 -22.29 -7.58
N ASP A 423 18.84 -22.49 -6.26
CA ASP A 423 17.98 -21.86 -5.26
C ASP A 423 18.16 -20.33 -5.23
N LEU A 424 19.39 -19.84 -5.30
CA LEU A 424 19.68 -18.39 -5.31
C LEU A 424 19.08 -17.68 -6.54
N THR A 425 19.09 -18.34 -7.70
CA THR A 425 18.50 -17.78 -8.93
C THR A 425 16.99 -17.56 -8.76
N LEU A 426 16.29 -18.52 -8.14
CA LEU A 426 14.85 -18.42 -7.88
C LEU A 426 14.53 -17.38 -6.81
N ARG A 427 15.33 -17.32 -5.73
CA ARG A 427 15.20 -16.29 -4.68
C ARG A 427 15.35 -14.87 -5.23
N LEU A 428 16.24 -14.66 -6.21
CA LEU A 428 16.54 -13.34 -6.77
C LEU A 428 15.66 -12.93 -7.95
N ILE A 429 14.88 -13.84 -8.57
CA ILE A 429 14.09 -13.47 -9.75
C ILE A 429 13.03 -12.40 -9.46
N GLY A 430 12.35 -12.50 -8.30
CA GLY A 430 11.37 -11.51 -7.85
C GLY A 430 11.97 -10.10 -7.74
N PRO A 431 13.01 -9.89 -6.90
CA PRO A 431 13.70 -8.60 -6.78
C PRO A 431 14.20 -8.03 -8.10
N ARG A 432 14.84 -8.87 -8.93
CA ARG A 432 15.42 -8.46 -10.23
C ARG A 432 14.37 -7.94 -11.20
N LEU A 433 13.19 -8.53 -11.21
CA LEU A 433 12.11 -8.12 -12.11
C LEU A 433 11.31 -6.96 -11.51
N ALA A 434 11.10 -6.93 -10.18
CA ALA A 434 10.53 -5.77 -9.50
C ALA A 434 11.34 -4.48 -9.72
N ALA A 435 12.68 -4.55 -9.67
CA ALA A 435 13.53 -3.40 -9.98
C ALA A 435 13.40 -2.93 -11.45
N ARG A 436 13.21 -3.86 -12.39
CA ARG A 436 12.95 -3.52 -13.81
C ARG A 436 11.57 -2.88 -14.00
N SER A 437 10.55 -3.33 -13.26
CA SER A 437 9.27 -2.64 -13.17
C SER A 437 9.42 -1.21 -12.66
N ALA A 438 10.20 -0.99 -11.61
CA ALA A 438 10.53 0.36 -11.11
C ALA A 438 11.24 1.21 -12.17
N LEU A 439 12.21 0.63 -12.89
CA LEU A 439 12.90 1.31 -14.00
C LEU A 439 11.92 1.74 -15.10
N PHE A 440 11.08 0.81 -15.57
CA PHE A 440 10.08 1.08 -16.60
C PHE A 440 9.11 2.18 -16.17
N LEU A 441 8.68 2.16 -14.91
CA LEU A 441 7.81 3.17 -14.33
C LEU A 441 8.48 4.54 -14.27
N CYS A 442 9.73 4.60 -13.77
CA CYS A 442 10.52 5.80 -13.58
C CYS A 442 10.71 6.59 -14.89
N VAL A 443 11.14 5.90 -15.96
CA VAL A 443 11.46 6.56 -17.25
C VAL A 443 10.28 6.60 -18.23
N LYS A 444 9.09 6.12 -17.85
CA LYS A 444 7.93 5.97 -18.75
C LYS A 444 7.64 7.24 -19.55
N LYS A 445 7.58 8.40 -18.88
CA LYS A 445 7.28 9.71 -19.49
C LYS A 445 8.32 10.15 -20.51
N LEU A 446 9.60 9.82 -20.29
CA LEU A 446 10.70 10.17 -21.19
C LEU A 446 10.72 9.32 -22.47
N THR A 447 9.97 8.21 -22.52
CA THR A 447 9.99 7.30 -23.68
C THR A 447 8.73 7.33 -24.53
N LEU A 448 7.71 8.12 -24.16
CA LEU A 448 6.39 8.13 -24.82
C LEU A 448 6.45 8.42 -26.32
N TRP A 449 7.36 9.30 -26.73
CA TRP A 449 7.45 9.80 -28.10
C TRP A 449 8.57 9.15 -28.93
N VAL A 450 9.17 8.06 -28.45
CA VAL A 450 10.29 7.41 -29.11
C VAL A 450 9.85 6.12 -29.80
N LYS A 451 10.38 5.88 -31.00
CA LYS A 451 10.24 4.63 -31.76
C LYS A 451 11.62 4.06 -32.13
N VAL A 452 11.69 2.74 -32.32
CA VAL A 452 12.84 1.94 -32.71
C VAL A 452 12.56 1.41 -34.10
N THR A 453 13.37 1.82 -35.06
CA THR A 453 13.28 1.37 -36.44
C THR A 453 13.83 -0.06 -36.61
N PRO A 454 13.53 -0.75 -37.72
CA PRO A 454 14.03 -2.10 -37.97
C PRO A 454 15.57 -2.22 -38.00
N ASP A 455 16.27 -1.14 -38.35
CA ASP A 455 17.74 -1.03 -38.31
C ASP A 455 18.29 -0.68 -36.92
N GLY A 456 17.45 -0.68 -35.88
CA GLY A 456 17.82 -0.46 -34.48
C GLY A 456 18.06 1.00 -34.10
N LYS A 457 17.62 1.97 -34.91
CA LYS A 457 17.77 3.40 -34.61
C LYS A 457 16.59 3.93 -33.80
N PHE A 458 16.89 4.84 -32.88
CA PHE A 458 15.90 5.50 -32.03
C PHE A 458 15.47 6.85 -32.63
N LEU A 459 14.20 6.96 -33.01
CA LEU A 459 13.56 8.14 -33.58
C LEU A 459 12.63 8.78 -32.55
N VAL A 460 12.75 10.10 -32.37
CA VAL A 460 11.82 10.89 -31.54
C VAL A 460 10.79 11.49 -32.48
N LYS A 461 9.50 11.16 -32.28
CA LYS A 461 8.40 11.80 -33.01
C LYS A 461 8.25 13.23 -32.49
N SER A 462 8.23 14.21 -33.40
CA SER A 462 8.01 15.61 -33.02
C SER A 462 6.61 15.79 -32.46
N HIS A 463 6.50 16.42 -31.29
CA HIS A 463 5.21 16.86 -30.78
C HIS A 463 4.53 17.77 -31.83
N HIS A 464 3.23 17.60 -32.06
CA HIS A 464 2.51 18.54 -32.92
C HIS A 464 2.65 19.97 -32.32
N LYS A 465 3.22 20.88 -33.13
CA LYS A 465 3.31 22.35 -33.00
C LYS A 465 4.37 23.02 -32.11
N ASP A 466 5.14 22.32 -31.29
CA ASP A 466 6.27 22.94 -30.56
C ASP A 466 7.62 22.41 -31.09
N GLU A 467 8.19 23.14 -32.06
CA GLU A 467 9.56 22.89 -32.56
C GLU A 467 10.66 23.22 -31.52
N ALA A 468 10.29 23.58 -30.30
CA ALA A 468 11.18 24.04 -29.23
C ALA A 468 11.65 22.93 -28.26
N GLU A 469 11.55 21.65 -28.60
CA GLU A 469 12.20 20.60 -27.80
C GLU A 469 13.74 20.71 -27.95
N SER A 470 14.41 21.01 -26.84
CA SER A 470 15.87 21.10 -26.77
C SER A 470 16.55 19.84 -27.30
N ARG A 471 17.66 20.02 -28.03
CA ARG A 471 18.52 18.93 -28.52
C ARG A 471 18.91 17.97 -27.39
N GLU A 472 19.13 18.50 -26.19
CA GLU A 472 19.49 17.69 -25.01
C GLU A 472 18.34 16.81 -24.53
N LEU A 473 17.10 17.31 -24.52
CA LEU A 473 15.93 16.51 -24.18
C LEU A 473 15.73 15.34 -25.16
N LYS A 474 15.90 15.58 -26.46
CA LYS A 474 15.85 14.51 -27.47
C LYS A 474 16.92 13.45 -27.26
N LYS A 475 18.13 13.83 -26.81
CA LYS A 475 19.18 12.86 -26.45
C LYS A 475 18.76 12.05 -25.23
N ILE A 476 18.25 12.70 -24.19
CA ILE A 476 17.76 12.04 -22.96
C ILE A 476 16.68 11.03 -23.31
N GLN A 477 15.64 11.43 -24.06
CA GLN A 477 14.55 10.55 -24.50
C GLN A 477 15.08 9.32 -25.26
N LYS A 478 16.03 9.49 -26.18
CA LYS A 478 16.68 8.37 -26.90
C LYS A 478 17.47 7.45 -25.98
N CYS A 479 18.22 8.00 -25.03
CA CYS A 479 18.95 7.22 -24.04
C CYS A 479 18.00 6.42 -23.14
N SER A 480 16.96 7.07 -22.62
CA SER A 480 15.92 6.40 -21.81
C SER A 480 15.22 5.30 -22.59
N ALA A 481 14.88 5.52 -23.87
CA ALA A 481 14.27 4.49 -24.71
C ALA A 481 15.21 3.30 -24.96
N ARG A 482 16.51 3.54 -25.14
CA ARG A 482 17.53 2.48 -25.25
C ARG A 482 17.60 1.64 -23.98
N VAL A 483 17.60 2.29 -22.82
CA VAL A 483 17.58 1.63 -21.51
C VAL A 483 16.34 0.74 -21.38
N VAL A 484 15.15 1.27 -21.68
CA VAL A 484 13.90 0.50 -21.62
C VAL A 484 13.91 -0.67 -22.60
N TRP A 485 14.39 -0.45 -23.82
CA TRP A 485 14.49 -1.50 -24.83
C TRP A 485 15.40 -2.63 -24.35
N GLN A 486 16.61 -2.31 -23.89
CA GLN A 486 17.56 -3.30 -23.38
C GLN A 486 16.99 -4.06 -22.19
N ALA A 487 16.44 -3.35 -21.19
CA ALA A 487 15.83 -3.98 -20.03
C ALA A 487 14.64 -4.90 -20.41
N SER A 488 13.88 -4.55 -21.45
CA SER A 488 12.79 -5.41 -21.96
C SER A 488 13.34 -6.69 -22.61
N LEU A 489 14.44 -6.60 -23.36
CA LEU A 489 15.13 -7.77 -23.92
C LEU A 489 15.73 -8.66 -22.82
N ASP A 490 16.26 -8.06 -21.75
CA ASP A 490 16.78 -8.80 -20.61
C ASP A 490 15.66 -9.57 -19.90
N VAL A 491 14.49 -8.95 -19.67
CA VAL A 491 13.31 -9.66 -19.15
C VAL A 491 12.92 -10.82 -20.05
N ARG A 492 12.92 -10.63 -21.37
CA ARG A 492 12.65 -11.71 -22.34
C ARG A 492 13.65 -12.86 -22.19
N ASN A 493 14.94 -12.56 -22.02
CA ASN A 493 15.97 -13.59 -21.88
C ASN A 493 15.81 -14.35 -20.56
N ILE A 494 15.50 -13.64 -19.46
CA ILE A 494 15.20 -14.25 -18.15
C ILE A 494 13.95 -15.12 -18.24
N ALA A 495 12.88 -14.62 -18.88
CA ALA A 495 11.63 -15.35 -19.08
C ALA A 495 11.84 -16.65 -19.86
N LYS A 496 12.64 -16.61 -20.94
CA LYS A 496 13.00 -17.80 -21.71
C LYS A 496 13.83 -18.79 -20.89
N ALA A 497 14.83 -18.32 -20.15
CA ALA A 497 15.63 -19.18 -19.28
C ALA A 497 14.76 -19.85 -18.20
N LEU A 498 13.82 -19.11 -17.63
CA LEU A 498 12.87 -19.63 -16.64
C LEU A 498 11.94 -20.68 -17.25
N SER A 499 11.34 -20.41 -18.40
CA SER A 499 10.45 -21.38 -19.09
C SER A 499 11.20 -22.68 -19.41
N ASN A 500 12.44 -22.60 -19.92
CA ASN A 500 13.27 -23.78 -20.16
C ASN A 500 13.56 -24.58 -18.87
N GLN A 501 13.79 -23.91 -17.73
CA GLN A 501 14.01 -24.57 -16.43
C GLN A 501 12.74 -25.21 -15.87
N LEU A 502 11.57 -24.60 -16.11
CA LEU A 502 10.29 -25.09 -15.62
C LEU A 502 9.79 -26.29 -16.43
N PHE A 503 9.90 -26.25 -17.76
CA PHE A 503 9.17 -27.17 -18.66
C PHE A 503 10.05 -28.11 -19.49
N ASP A 504 11.29 -27.74 -19.81
CA ASP A 504 12.12 -28.48 -20.79
C ASP A 504 13.28 -29.29 -20.16
N GLY A 505 13.43 -29.29 -18.82
CA GLY A 505 14.52 -29.99 -18.11
C GLY A 505 14.18 -31.42 -17.65
N GLU A 506 15.18 -32.30 -17.55
CA GLU A 506 15.06 -33.67 -16.98
C GLU A 506 14.54 -33.69 -15.51
N ASN A 507 14.55 -32.53 -14.84
CA ASN A 507 13.98 -32.30 -13.51
C ASN A 507 13.07 -31.04 -13.53
N SER A 508 11.97 -31.08 -14.29
CA SER A 508 10.99 -29.98 -14.34
C SER A 508 10.59 -29.55 -12.93
N ILE A 509 10.68 -28.25 -12.64
CA ILE A 509 10.18 -27.67 -11.40
C ILE A 509 8.65 -27.77 -11.44
N GLY A 510 8.11 -28.86 -10.89
CA GLY A 510 6.67 -29.16 -10.97
C GLY A 510 5.78 -28.26 -10.11
N ASN A 511 6.35 -27.41 -9.23
CA ASN A 511 5.58 -26.53 -8.36
C ASN A 511 5.79 -25.05 -8.73
N LEU A 512 4.85 -24.50 -9.51
CA LEU A 512 4.84 -23.09 -9.92
C LEU A 512 4.73 -22.10 -8.75
N ALA A 513 4.35 -22.55 -7.54
CA ALA A 513 4.25 -21.70 -6.36
C ALA A 513 5.61 -21.19 -5.86
N ILE A 514 6.73 -21.79 -6.30
CA ILE A 514 8.07 -21.28 -5.98
C ILE A 514 8.46 -20.06 -6.82
N ILE A 515 7.71 -19.76 -7.88
CA ILE A 515 7.93 -18.59 -8.72
C ILE A 515 7.20 -17.39 -8.13
N SER A 516 7.95 -16.34 -7.82
CA SER A 516 7.40 -15.13 -7.24
C SER A 516 6.40 -14.45 -8.19
N PRO A 517 5.20 -14.05 -7.71
CA PRO A 517 4.22 -13.28 -8.48
C PRO A 517 4.65 -11.83 -8.76
N PHE A 518 5.73 -11.37 -8.13
CA PHE A 518 6.27 -10.02 -8.34
C PHE A 518 6.96 -9.84 -9.70
N ILE A 519 7.08 -10.91 -10.49
CA ILE A 519 7.65 -10.85 -11.83
C ILE A 519 6.66 -10.39 -12.91
N PHE A 520 5.34 -10.50 -12.67
CA PHE A 520 4.35 -10.37 -13.74
C PHE A 520 4.30 -8.97 -14.36
N ASP A 521 4.39 -7.92 -13.54
CA ASP A 521 4.38 -6.55 -14.04
C ASP A 521 5.59 -6.28 -14.96
N ALA A 522 6.77 -6.82 -14.65
CA ALA A 522 7.96 -6.65 -15.47
C ALA A 522 7.82 -7.37 -16.81
N VAL A 523 7.29 -8.60 -16.80
CA VAL A 523 7.03 -9.39 -18.01
C VAL A 523 6.01 -8.68 -18.91
N TYR A 524 4.92 -8.18 -18.33
CA TYR A 524 3.93 -7.39 -19.04
C TYR A 524 4.52 -6.09 -19.61
N ASN A 525 5.23 -5.30 -18.80
CA ASN A 525 5.81 -4.04 -19.26
C ASN A 525 6.89 -4.26 -20.33
N ALA A 526 7.67 -5.34 -20.27
CA ALA A 526 8.61 -5.71 -21.32
C ALA A 526 7.89 -5.96 -22.66
N SER A 527 6.81 -6.75 -22.63
CA SER A 527 5.95 -6.98 -23.81
C SER A 527 5.35 -5.67 -24.34
N ALA A 528 4.79 -4.85 -23.46
CA ALA A 528 4.21 -3.56 -23.81
C ALA A 528 5.24 -2.59 -24.40
N ASN A 529 6.47 -2.56 -23.86
CA ASN A 529 7.54 -1.70 -24.34
C ASN A 529 8.10 -2.16 -25.68
N VAL A 530 8.29 -3.48 -25.87
CA VAL A 530 8.70 -4.05 -27.16
C VAL A 530 7.68 -3.71 -28.25
N HIS A 531 6.39 -3.88 -27.98
CA HIS A 531 5.31 -3.48 -28.88
C HIS A 531 5.32 -1.96 -29.15
N ARG A 532 5.27 -1.15 -28.08
CA ARG A 532 5.12 0.32 -28.18
C ARG A 532 6.30 0.99 -28.87
N LEU A 533 7.52 0.57 -28.55
CA LEU A 533 8.74 1.17 -29.09
C LEU A 533 9.01 0.71 -30.52
N SER A 534 8.55 -0.47 -30.95
CA SER A 534 8.73 -0.89 -32.34
C SER A 534 8.02 0.05 -33.32
N ASP A 535 8.67 0.39 -34.43
CA ASP A 535 8.08 1.20 -35.49
C ASP A 535 7.05 0.40 -36.31
N ASP A 536 5.94 1.06 -36.68
CA ASP A 536 4.75 0.40 -37.24
C ASP A 536 4.98 -0.07 -38.70
N GLY A 537 5.95 0.53 -39.40
CA GLY A 537 6.28 0.25 -40.81
C GLY A 537 7.23 -0.93 -41.05
N GLY A 538 7.53 -1.74 -40.03
CA GLY A 538 8.45 -2.87 -40.16
C GLY A 538 8.62 -3.68 -38.88
N ALA A 539 7.53 -3.92 -38.14
CA ALA A 539 7.54 -4.77 -36.95
C ALA A 539 8.19 -6.13 -37.28
N SER A 540 9.45 -6.30 -36.88
CA SER A 540 10.23 -7.49 -37.16
C SER A 540 9.52 -8.73 -36.61
N GLN A 541 9.53 -9.84 -37.37
CA GLN A 541 9.09 -11.15 -36.89
C GLN A 541 9.72 -11.52 -35.53
N ALA A 542 10.90 -10.98 -35.23
CA ALA A 542 11.55 -11.11 -33.92
C ALA A 542 10.78 -10.44 -32.78
N CYS A 543 10.23 -9.23 -32.98
CA CYS A 543 9.42 -8.52 -31.97
C CYS A 543 8.13 -9.28 -31.67
N HIS A 544 7.47 -9.80 -32.71
CA HIS A 544 6.30 -10.66 -32.54
C HIS A 544 6.66 -11.93 -31.74
N SER A 545 7.75 -12.61 -32.11
CA SER A 545 8.24 -13.79 -31.39
C SER A 545 8.55 -13.50 -29.91
N ASP A 546 9.11 -12.33 -29.60
CA ASP A 546 9.43 -11.93 -28.23
C ASP A 546 8.16 -11.71 -27.40
N ILE A 547 7.15 -11.03 -27.97
CA ILE A 547 5.85 -10.82 -27.32
C ILE A 547 5.13 -12.16 -27.09
N VAL A 548 5.17 -13.06 -28.08
CA VAL A 548 4.59 -14.40 -27.94
C VAL A 548 5.26 -15.15 -26.79
N GLY A 549 6.59 -15.20 -26.73
CA GLY A 549 7.31 -15.89 -25.66
C GLY A 549 7.00 -15.35 -24.25
N LEU A 550 6.93 -14.02 -24.09
CA LEU A 550 6.53 -13.39 -22.83
C LEU A 550 5.07 -13.71 -22.46
N THR A 551 4.18 -13.77 -23.45
CA THR A 551 2.75 -14.08 -23.25
C THR A 551 2.56 -15.56 -22.87
N THR A 552 3.30 -16.48 -23.49
CA THR A 552 3.30 -17.90 -23.15
C THR A 552 3.74 -18.14 -21.71
N LEU A 553 4.79 -17.48 -21.23
CA LEU A 553 5.20 -17.60 -19.83
C LEU A 553 4.11 -17.14 -18.86
N LEU A 554 3.42 -16.04 -19.16
CA LEU A 554 2.30 -15.58 -18.33
C LEU A 554 1.13 -16.56 -18.34
N ASP A 555 0.90 -17.24 -19.47
CA ASP A 555 -0.10 -18.30 -19.59
C ASP A 555 0.24 -19.50 -18.70
N GLU A 556 1.47 -19.97 -18.78
CA GLU A 556 1.99 -21.07 -17.96
C GLU A 556 1.87 -20.76 -16.46
N LEU A 557 2.26 -19.56 -16.05
CA LEU A 557 2.17 -19.13 -14.66
C LEU A 557 0.72 -18.88 -14.21
N SER A 558 -0.22 -18.68 -15.15
CA SER A 558 -1.64 -18.50 -14.84
C SER A 558 -2.30 -19.74 -14.24
N MET A 559 -1.71 -20.92 -14.50
CA MET A 559 -2.12 -22.18 -13.89
C MET A 559 -2.02 -22.16 -12.35
N ARG A 560 -1.16 -21.30 -11.80
CA ARG A 560 -1.04 -21.09 -10.35
C ARG A 560 -1.56 -19.73 -9.89
N TRP A 561 -1.36 -18.70 -10.71
CA TRP A 561 -1.60 -17.31 -10.33
C TRP A 561 -2.58 -16.64 -11.30
N ARG A 562 -3.84 -16.44 -10.88
CA ARG A 562 -4.84 -15.81 -11.76
C ARG A 562 -4.43 -14.39 -12.22
N SER A 563 -3.63 -13.67 -11.43
CA SER A 563 -3.08 -12.37 -11.83
C SER A 563 -2.16 -12.44 -13.05
N ALA A 564 -1.40 -13.53 -13.24
CA ALA A 564 -0.63 -13.75 -14.47
C ALA A 564 -1.56 -13.85 -15.70
N GLY A 565 -2.71 -14.51 -15.54
CA GLY A 565 -3.75 -14.57 -16.56
C GLY A 565 -4.35 -13.20 -16.92
N GLU A 566 -4.51 -12.30 -15.95
CA GLU A 566 -4.93 -10.92 -16.24
C GLU A 566 -3.87 -10.15 -17.03
N TYR A 567 -2.58 -10.28 -16.67
CA TYR A 567 -1.48 -9.69 -17.46
C TYR A 567 -1.40 -10.30 -18.87
N ARG A 568 -1.59 -11.61 -19.01
CA ARG A 568 -1.65 -12.30 -20.31
C ARG A 568 -2.71 -11.68 -21.23
N LYS A 569 -3.95 -11.51 -20.73
CA LYS A 569 -5.05 -10.86 -21.48
C LYS A 569 -4.70 -9.45 -21.93
N MET A 570 -3.92 -8.70 -21.13
CA MET A 570 -3.43 -7.38 -21.53
C MET A 570 -2.37 -7.47 -22.63
N CYS A 571 -1.46 -8.45 -22.59
CA CYS A 571 -0.48 -8.72 -23.64
C CYS A 571 -1.13 -9.12 -24.98
N GLU A 572 -2.21 -9.90 -24.95
CA GLU A 572 -2.92 -10.33 -26.17
C GLU A 572 -3.42 -9.17 -27.02
N LYS A 573 -3.80 -8.05 -26.39
CA LYS A 573 -4.19 -6.82 -27.11
C LYS A 573 -3.05 -6.27 -27.98
N HIS A 574 -1.81 -6.39 -27.51
CA HIS A 574 -0.62 -6.00 -28.27
C HIS A 574 -0.39 -6.96 -29.45
N LEU A 575 -0.59 -8.27 -29.26
CA LEU A 575 -0.45 -9.27 -30.32
C LEU A 575 -1.44 -9.07 -31.46
N VAL A 576 -2.73 -8.83 -31.16
CA VAL A 576 -3.75 -8.57 -32.19
C VAL A 576 -3.39 -7.34 -33.03
N THR A 577 -2.93 -6.28 -32.37
CA THR A 577 -2.47 -5.05 -33.05
C THR A 577 -1.27 -5.34 -33.96
N THR A 578 -0.30 -6.13 -33.47
CA THR A 578 0.90 -6.50 -34.23
C THR A 578 0.57 -7.40 -35.44
N GLN A 579 -0.36 -8.34 -35.28
CA GLN A 579 -0.80 -9.22 -36.38
C GLN A 579 -1.54 -8.46 -37.48
N GLY A 580 -2.34 -7.45 -37.12
CA GLY A 580 -2.93 -6.54 -38.10
C GLY A 580 -1.87 -5.82 -38.94
N LEU A 581 -0.83 -5.28 -38.29
CA LEU A 581 0.29 -4.63 -38.97
C LEU A 581 1.10 -5.59 -39.84
N LEU A 582 1.23 -6.87 -39.46
CA LEU A 582 1.90 -7.90 -40.27
C LEU A 582 1.06 -8.36 -41.46
N ALA A 583 -0.27 -8.24 -41.41
CA ALA A 583 -1.16 -8.61 -42.52
C ALA A 583 -1.33 -7.48 -43.56
N GLU A 584 -1.03 -6.24 -43.17
CA GLU A 584 -1.10 -5.05 -44.05
C GLU A 584 0.20 -4.74 -44.80
N ASN A 585 1.33 -5.31 -44.36
CA ASN A 585 2.64 -5.24 -45.03
C ASN A 585 2.91 -6.51 -45.85
#